data_AF-A0AAW9PT10-F1
#
_entry.id   AF-A0AAW9PT10-F1
#
_cell.length_a   1.000
_cell.length_b   1.000
_cell.length_c   1.000
_cell.angle_alpha   90.00
_cell.angle_beta   90.00
_cell.angle_gamma   90.00
#
_symmetry.space_group_name_H-M   'P 1'
#
loop_
_entity.id
_entity.type
_entity.pdbx_description
1 polymer ?
#
loop_
_entity_poly.entity_id
_entity_poly.type
_entity_poly.pdbx_seq_one_letter_code
_entity_poly.pdbx_strand_id
1 'polypeptide(L)'
;MASLKIKYAAIIISSLIAGGLISVTAWQYVNSSQKTVQTEQKAPERKVLFWYDPMKPDTKFDKPGKSPFMDMDLVPKYADESGDKSSGGIRIDPTQVQNLGLKTQKVTRGMLNYSQTIPANVSYNEYQFVIVQARSDGFVEKVYPLTIGDHVKKGTPLIDITIPEWVEAQSEFLLLSGTGGTSTQIKGVLERLRLAGMPEEDIQRLRSTRTIQTRFTIKAPIDGVITAFDLRTGMNISKDKVVAQIQGMDPVWISAAVPESIAYLLKDTSQFEISVPAYPDKTFHVEKWNILPSVDQTTRTLQVRLQVSNKDEFLKPGMNAYLKLNTKSQEMLLIPSQAVIDTGKEQRVITVDDEGKFVPKQIHVLHESQQQSGIGSGLNEGDTVVVSGLFLIDSEANITGALERMRHPEKTESSMPAMSDQPVNMHSGH
;
A
#
# COMPACT_ATOMS: atom_id res chain seq x y z
N MET A 1 51.88 -78.03 -15.70
CA MET A 1 53.10 -77.36 -15.16
C MET A 1 52.68 -76.16 -14.33
N ALA A 2 52.52 -76.38 -13.03
CA ALA A 2 51.96 -75.46 -12.05
C ALA A 2 53.04 -74.73 -11.24
N SER A 3 54.05 -74.14 -11.90
CA SER A 3 55.16 -73.45 -11.22
C SER A 3 55.28 -71.94 -11.53
N LEU A 4 54.38 -71.38 -12.34
CA LEU A 4 54.48 -69.96 -12.76
C LEU A 4 53.71 -68.97 -11.87
N LYS A 5 52.78 -69.42 -11.00
CA LYS A 5 51.97 -68.51 -10.16
C LYS A 5 52.59 -68.14 -8.80
N ILE A 6 53.61 -68.87 -8.33
CA ILE A 6 54.25 -68.61 -7.03
C ILE A 6 55.31 -67.50 -7.11
N LYS A 7 55.93 -67.30 -8.29
CA LYS A 7 56.96 -66.26 -8.47
C LYS A 7 56.39 -64.83 -8.45
N TYR A 8 55.16 -64.62 -8.92
CA TYR A 8 54.53 -63.29 -8.91
C TYR A 8 53.92 -62.92 -7.55
N ALA A 9 53.46 -63.89 -6.76
CA ALA A 9 52.95 -63.63 -5.41
C ALA A 9 54.07 -63.15 -4.46
N ALA A 10 55.28 -63.70 -4.58
CA ALA A 10 56.43 -63.27 -3.77
C ALA A 10 56.87 -61.82 -4.07
N ILE A 11 56.79 -61.39 -5.33
CA ILE A 11 57.18 -60.03 -5.75
C ILE A 11 56.18 -58.98 -5.24
N ILE A 12 54.88 -59.30 -5.24
CA ILE A 12 53.82 -58.41 -4.75
C ILE A 12 53.88 -58.26 -3.22
N ILE A 13 54.20 -59.34 -2.49
CA ILE A 13 54.35 -59.28 -1.04
C ILE A 13 55.64 -58.52 -0.66
N SER A 14 56.73 -58.66 -1.42
CA SER A 14 57.95 -57.89 -1.17
C SER A 14 57.80 -56.39 -1.45
N SER A 15 57.01 -55.99 -2.46
CA SER A 15 56.76 -54.56 -2.74
C SER A 15 55.89 -53.90 -1.68
N LEU A 16 54.99 -54.66 -1.05
CA LEU A 16 54.09 -54.17 -0.01
C LEU A 16 54.81 -53.97 1.34
N ILE A 17 55.77 -54.85 1.66
CA ILE A 17 56.62 -54.72 2.86
C ILE A 17 57.66 -53.62 2.68
N ALA A 18 58.25 -53.48 1.48
CA ALA A 18 59.17 -52.38 1.17
C ALA A 18 58.48 -51.01 1.19
N GLY A 19 57.25 -50.91 0.66
CA GLY A 19 56.45 -49.67 0.72
C GLY A 19 56.07 -49.26 2.14
N GLY A 20 55.73 -50.22 3.01
CA GLY A 20 55.41 -49.95 4.42
C GLY A 20 56.60 -49.51 5.27
N LEU A 21 57.81 -50.03 5.01
CA LEU A 21 59.02 -49.61 5.73
C LEU A 21 59.52 -48.22 5.30
N ILE A 22 59.29 -47.83 4.05
CA ILE A 22 59.62 -46.49 3.55
C ILE A 22 58.63 -45.44 4.09
N SER A 23 57.34 -45.79 4.26
CA SER A 23 56.36 -44.85 4.83
C SER A 23 56.55 -44.62 6.33
N VAL A 24 56.97 -45.63 7.10
CA VAL A 24 57.18 -45.51 8.55
C VAL A 24 58.47 -44.72 8.88
N THR A 25 59.53 -44.90 8.09
CA THR A 25 60.78 -44.14 8.27
C THR A 25 60.65 -42.68 7.79
N ALA A 26 59.87 -42.41 6.72
CA ALA A 26 59.55 -41.05 6.30
C ALA A 26 58.67 -40.31 7.33
N TRP A 27 57.75 -40.99 8.01
CA TRP A 27 56.94 -40.38 9.06
C TRP A 27 57.75 -40.04 10.31
N GLN A 28 58.73 -40.87 10.71
CA GLN A 28 59.63 -40.55 11.83
C GLN A 28 60.63 -39.42 11.51
N TYR A 29 61.04 -39.26 10.25
CA TYR A 29 61.97 -38.19 9.84
C TYR A 29 61.28 -36.82 9.70
N VAL A 30 60.04 -36.79 9.21
CA VAL A 30 59.24 -35.55 9.10
C VAL A 30 58.72 -35.10 10.49
N ASN A 31 58.46 -36.03 11.41
CA ASN A 31 58.01 -35.71 12.77
C ASN A 31 59.16 -35.44 13.77
N SER A 32 60.43 -35.65 13.39
CA SER A 32 61.62 -35.28 14.19
C SER A 32 62.21 -33.91 13.84
N SER A 33 61.66 -33.19 12.85
CA SER A 33 62.12 -31.85 12.47
C SER A 33 61.18 -30.74 12.97
N GLN A 34 60.76 -30.84 14.23
CA GLN A 34 60.34 -29.69 15.05
C GLN A 34 60.92 -29.82 16.47
N LYS A 35 62.26 -29.89 16.53
CA LYS A 35 62.99 -29.56 17.76
C LYS A 35 63.29 -28.06 17.72
N THR A 36 62.26 -27.27 18.02
CA THR A 36 62.40 -25.85 18.29
C THR A 36 63.31 -25.72 19.50
N VAL A 37 64.45 -25.06 19.30
CA VAL A 37 65.34 -24.60 20.36
C VAL A 37 64.48 -23.83 21.36
N GLN A 38 64.41 -24.37 22.59
CA GLN A 38 63.93 -23.63 23.75
C GLN A 38 64.90 -22.48 24.01
N THR A 39 64.61 -21.34 23.42
CA THR A 39 64.99 -20.06 24.01
C THR A 39 63.88 -19.74 25.01
N GLU A 40 64.21 -19.70 26.30
CA GLU A 40 63.38 -19.07 27.31
C GLU A 40 63.12 -17.61 26.89
N GLN A 41 61.96 -17.39 26.27
CA GLN A 41 61.33 -16.08 26.20
C GLN A 41 60.09 -16.13 27.08
N LYS A 42 60.26 -15.56 28.26
CA LYS A 42 59.22 -15.11 29.18
C LYS A 42 58.00 -14.64 28.38
N ALA A 43 56.86 -15.32 28.58
CA ALA A 43 55.59 -14.84 28.07
C ALA A 43 55.40 -13.39 28.56
N PRO A 44 55.00 -12.44 27.69
CA PRO A 44 54.58 -11.13 28.18
C PRO A 44 53.36 -11.38 29.05
N GLU A 45 53.46 -11.05 30.33
CA GLU A 45 52.34 -11.09 31.27
C GLU A 45 51.19 -10.28 30.66
N ARG A 46 50.13 -10.98 30.22
CA ARG A 46 48.90 -10.32 29.76
C ARG A 46 48.34 -9.56 30.95
N LYS A 47 48.25 -8.24 30.81
CA LYS A 47 47.84 -7.35 31.89
C LYS A 47 46.33 -7.51 32.12
N VAL A 48 45.97 -8.24 33.17
CA VAL A 48 44.59 -8.36 33.64
C VAL A 48 44.16 -7.00 34.21
N LEU A 49 43.06 -6.44 33.70
CA LEU A 49 42.58 -5.11 34.11
C LEU A 49 41.78 -5.16 35.40
N PHE A 50 40.86 -6.14 35.51
CA PHE A 50 40.12 -6.46 36.71
C PHE A 50 39.48 -7.85 36.57
N TRP A 51 39.12 -8.43 37.71
CA TRP A 51 38.39 -9.68 37.89
C TRP A 51 36.95 -9.34 38.23
N TYR A 52 35.97 -10.09 37.72
CA TYR A 52 34.55 -9.83 38.03
C TYR A 52 33.78 -11.13 38.25
N ASP A 53 32.65 -11.00 38.95
CA ASP A 53 31.70 -12.09 39.19
C ASP A 53 30.66 -12.11 38.04
N PRO A 54 30.49 -13.22 37.32
CA PRO A 54 29.54 -13.34 36.20
C PRO A 54 28.09 -12.99 36.56
N MET A 55 27.69 -13.08 37.84
CA MET A 55 26.32 -12.79 38.30
C MET A 55 26.13 -11.36 38.81
N LYS A 56 27.21 -10.60 39.04
CA LYS A 56 27.18 -9.17 39.33
C LYS A 56 28.31 -8.44 38.57
N PRO A 57 28.11 -8.15 37.28
CA PRO A 57 29.13 -7.55 36.41
C PRO A 57 29.58 -6.14 36.83
N ASP A 58 28.78 -5.44 37.66
CA ASP A 58 29.06 -4.07 38.10
C ASP A 58 30.20 -3.96 39.12
N THR A 59 30.56 -5.05 39.80
CA THR A 59 31.59 -5.09 40.83
C THR A 59 32.92 -5.60 40.28
N LYS A 60 33.96 -4.76 40.35
CA LYS A 60 35.31 -5.02 39.82
C LYS A 60 36.29 -5.31 40.96
N PHE A 61 37.14 -6.32 40.80
CA PHE A 61 38.13 -6.75 41.77
C PHE A 61 39.55 -6.72 41.16
N ASP A 62 40.53 -6.20 41.91
CA ASP A 62 41.89 -6.00 41.38
C ASP A 62 42.79 -7.24 41.52
N LYS A 63 42.32 -8.31 42.19
CA LYS A 63 43.10 -9.53 42.47
C LYS A 63 42.31 -10.80 42.11
N PRO A 64 42.99 -11.86 41.66
CA PRO A 64 42.39 -13.18 41.55
C PRO A 64 41.94 -13.66 42.93
N GLY A 65 40.75 -14.25 43.01
CA GLY A 65 40.21 -14.78 44.25
C GLY A 65 38.78 -15.27 44.10
N LYS A 66 38.22 -15.76 45.20
CA LYS A 66 36.81 -16.12 45.28
C LYS A 66 35.95 -14.89 45.57
N SER A 67 34.81 -14.80 44.90
CA SER A 67 33.82 -13.73 45.10
C SER A 67 33.35 -13.70 46.56
N PRO A 68 33.38 -12.54 47.25
CA PRO A 68 32.87 -12.40 48.62
C PRO A 68 31.37 -12.67 48.76
N PHE A 69 30.65 -12.74 47.63
CA PHE A 69 29.20 -12.89 47.63
C PHE A 69 28.75 -14.36 47.52
N MET A 70 29.50 -15.23 46.82
CA MET A 70 29.12 -16.64 46.62
C MET A 70 30.28 -17.63 46.41
N ASP A 71 31.49 -17.35 46.91
CA ASP A 71 32.60 -18.34 47.03
C ASP A 71 33.03 -19.04 45.71
N MET A 72 32.66 -18.44 44.57
CA MET A 72 33.04 -18.87 43.21
C MET A 72 34.27 -18.10 42.72
N ASP A 73 35.08 -18.74 41.86
CA ASP A 73 36.30 -18.15 41.32
C ASP A 73 35.98 -17.00 40.36
N LEU A 74 36.59 -15.84 40.59
CA LEU A 74 36.43 -14.67 39.73
C LEU A 74 37.08 -14.94 38.35
N VAL A 75 36.51 -14.34 37.30
CA VAL A 75 36.99 -14.51 35.92
C VAL A 75 37.82 -13.28 35.49
N PRO A 76 39.01 -13.45 34.89
CA PRO A 76 39.86 -12.34 34.47
C PRO A 76 39.37 -11.73 33.15
N LYS A 77 39.24 -10.40 33.10
CA LYS A 77 39.00 -9.68 31.84
C LYS A 77 40.32 -9.12 31.28
N TYR A 78 40.64 -9.49 30.06
CA TYR A 78 41.89 -9.14 29.37
C TYR A 78 41.74 -7.87 28.53
N ALA A 79 42.82 -7.07 28.44
CA ALA A 79 42.84 -5.83 27.67
C ALA A 79 42.61 -6.03 26.15
N ASP A 80 42.92 -7.21 25.63
CA ASP A 80 42.84 -7.52 24.19
C ASP A 80 41.39 -7.70 23.69
N GLU A 81 40.43 -7.96 24.59
CA GLU A 81 38.99 -7.95 24.26
C GLU A 81 38.42 -6.53 24.13
N SER A 82 39.18 -5.52 24.55
CA SER A 82 38.84 -4.09 24.46
C SER A 82 39.70 -3.35 23.43
N GLY A 83 40.21 -4.10 22.43
CA GLY A 83 41.16 -3.63 21.41
C GLY A 83 40.56 -3.26 20.05
N ASP A 84 39.24 -3.10 19.92
CA ASP A 84 38.62 -2.46 18.75
C ASP A 84 37.78 -1.25 19.20
N LYS A 85 38.47 -0.24 19.74
CA LYS A 85 37.87 0.99 20.31
C LYS A 85 37.30 1.96 19.26
N SER A 86 37.01 1.48 18.05
CA SER A 86 36.57 2.34 16.95
C SER A 86 35.44 1.76 16.09
N SER A 87 35.03 0.51 16.28
CA SER A 87 33.96 -0.10 15.48
C SER A 87 32.67 -0.25 16.31
N GLY A 88 31.62 0.49 15.93
CA GLY A 88 30.32 0.48 16.60
C GLY A 88 29.51 -0.82 16.49
N GLY A 89 30.14 -1.94 16.16
CA GLY A 89 29.49 -3.23 15.86
C GLY A 89 29.75 -4.34 16.88
N ILE A 90 29.12 -5.49 16.63
CA ILE A 90 29.30 -6.76 17.32
C ILE A 90 29.84 -7.79 16.33
N ARG A 91 30.87 -8.53 16.75
CA ARG A 91 31.38 -9.69 16.01
C ARG A 91 30.79 -10.95 16.63
N ILE A 92 30.04 -11.71 15.85
CA ILE A 92 29.46 -13.01 16.26
C ILE A 92 30.17 -14.11 15.49
N ASP A 93 30.38 -15.27 16.12
CA ASP A 93 31.01 -16.42 15.48
C ASP A 93 30.23 -16.82 14.20
N PRO A 94 30.89 -16.91 13.03
CA PRO A 94 30.25 -17.30 11.77
C PRO A 94 29.48 -18.63 11.85
N THR A 95 29.93 -19.58 12.68
CA THR A 95 29.25 -20.87 12.86
C THR A 95 27.91 -20.73 13.60
N GLN A 96 27.81 -19.80 14.55
CA GLN A 96 26.57 -19.50 15.26
C GLN A 96 25.59 -18.76 14.35
N VAL A 97 26.07 -17.81 13.55
CA VAL A 97 25.27 -17.09 12.53
C VAL A 97 24.69 -18.07 11.49
N GLN A 98 25.50 -19.03 11.05
CA GLN A 98 25.07 -20.05 10.09
C GLN A 98 24.04 -21.02 10.69
N ASN A 99 24.25 -21.48 11.93
CA ASN A 99 23.31 -22.35 12.63
C ASN A 99 21.97 -21.66 12.91
N LEU A 100 21.97 -20.34 13.10
CA LEU A 100 20.77 -19.54 13.29
C LEU A 100 19.96 -19.35 12.00
N GLY A 101 20.55 -19.64 10.83
CA GLY A 101 19.89 -19.47 9.54
C GLY A 101 19.66 -17.99 9.19
N LEU A 102 20.59 -17.12 9.61
CA LEU A 102 20.49 -15.69 9.40
C LEU A 102 20.40 -15.36 7.90
N LYS A 103 19.41 -14.54 7.54
CA LYS A 103 19.21 -14.04 6.17
C LYS A 103 19.48 -12.56 6.13
N THR A 104 20.21 -12.13 5.12
CA THR A 104 20.47 -10.73 4.85
C THR A 104 19.89 -10.33 3.50
N GLN A 105 19.62 -9.04 3.34
CA GLN A 105 19.18 -8.47 2.08
C GLN A 105 19.84 -7.11 1.87
N LYS A 106 20.14 -6.78 0.62
CA LYS A 106 20.69 -5.47 0.27
C LYS A 106 19.59 -4.42 0.25
N VAL A 107 19.92 -3.22 0.73
CA VAL A 107 19.09 -2.03 0.60
C VAL A 107 19.08 -1.62 -0.86
N THR A 108 17.88 -1.54 -1.44
CA THR A 108 17.68 -1.14 -2.84
C THR A 108 16.94 0.17 -2.92
N ARG A 109 17.27 1.01 -3.90
CA ARG A 109 16.46 2.19 -4.21
C ARG A 109 15.31 1.81 -5.15
N GLY A 110 14.09 2.24 -4.83
CA GLY A 110 12.92 1.93 -5.63
C GLY A 110 11.67 2.68 -5.19
N MET A 111 10.56 2.44 -5.88
CA MET A 111 9.25 2.98 -5.52
C MET A 111 8.48 1.95 -4.69
N LEU A 112 7.98 2.36 -3.53
CA LEU A 112 7.09 1.57 -2.69
C LEU A 112 5.71 1.50 -3.36
N ASN A 113 5.20 0.28 -3.53
CA ASN A 113 3.86 0.04 -4.06
C ASN A 113 2.87 0.00 -2.90
N TYR A 114 2.03 1.03 -2.78
CA TYR A 114 0.89 1.02 -1.90
C TYR A 114 -0.25 0.24 -2.53
N SER A 115 -0.84 -0.67 -1.77
CA SER A 115 -2.06 -1.36 -2.15
C SER A 115 -3.03 -1.33 -0.98
N GLN A 116 -4.17 -0.67 -1.18
CA GLN A 116 -5.21 -0.56 -0.17
C GLN A 116 -6.56 -0.90 -0.77
N THR A 117 -7.34 -1.72 -0.07
CA THR A 117 -8.72 -2.03 -0.45
C THR A 117 -9.67 -1.10 0.29
N ILE A 118 -10.56 -0.46 -0.46
CA ILE A 118 -11.48 0.57 0.01
C ILE A 118 -12.91 0.14 -0.31
N PRO A 119 -13.84 0.20 0.64
CA PRO A 119 -15.25 -0.10 0.37
C PRO A 119 -15.87 0.97 -0.53
N ALA A 120 -16.74 0.53 -1.43
CA ALA A 120 -17.43 1.37 -2.38
C ALA A 120 -18.88 0.92 -2.60
N ASN A 121 -19.72 1.86 -3.02
CA ASN A 121 -21.12 1.61 -3.33
C ASN A 121 -21.39 1.84 -4.82
N VAL A 122 -22.10 0.92 -5.44
CA VAL A 122 -22.61 1.10 -6.80
C VAL A 122 -23.87 1.95 -6.73
N SER A 123 -23.92 3.05 -7.48
CA SER A 123 -25.04 3.99 -7.51
C SER A 123 -25.49 4.26 -8.95
N TYR A 124 -26.70 4.80 -9.09
CA TYR A 124 -27.15 5.33 -10.36
C TYR A 124 -26.26 6.47 -10.85
N ASN A 125 -26.28 6.69 -12.15
CA ASN A 125 -25.60 7.81 -12.76
C ASN A 125 -26.48 9.06 -12.66
N GLU A 126 -26.08 10.00 -11.81
CA GLU A 126 -26.85 11.23 -11.59
C GLU A 126 -26.79 12.21 -12.78
N TYR A 127 -25.88 12.00 -13.75
CA TYR A 127 -25.92 12.75 -15.02
C TYR A 127 -27.02 12.24 -15.95
N GLN A 128 -27.44 10.99 -15.79
CA GLN A 128 -28.57 10.40 -16.51
C GLN A 128 -29.80 10.40 -15.61
N PHE A 129 -30.12 11.56 -15.03
CA PHE A 129 -31.26 11.74 -14.14
C PHE A 129 -32.33 12.58 -14.82
N VAL A 130 -33.50 12.00 -15.08
CA VAL A 130 -34.62 12.71 -15.70
C VAL A 130 -35.89 12.56 -14.88
N ILE A 131 -36.47 13.70 -14.51
CA ILE A 131 -37.82 13.78 -13.96
C ILE A 131 -38.76 14.16 -15.10
N VAL A 132 -39.68 13.26 -15.40
CA VAL A 132 -40.72 13.48 -16.41
C VAL A 132 -41.90 14.17 -15.73
N GLN A 133 -42.32 15.31 -16.28
CA GLN A 133 -43.48 16.08 -15.84
C GLN A 133 -44.36 16.43 -17.04
N ALA A 134 -45.65 16.64 -16.81
CA ALA A 134 -46.54 17.13 -17.84
C ALA A 134 -46.29 18.63 -18.09
N ARG A 135 -46.40 19.05 -19.35
CA ARG A 135 -46.24 20.45 -19.76
C ARG A 135 -47.49 21.29 -19.50
N SER A 136 -48.64 20.62 -19.36
CA SER A 136 -49.96 21.22 -19.14
C SER A 136 -50.80 20.30 -18.25
N ASP A 137 -51.81 20.89 -17.62
CA ASP A 137 -52.73 20.18 -16.75
C ASP A 137 -53.70 19.34 -17.59
N GLY A 138 -54.13 18.21 -17.04
CA GLY A 138 -54.98 17.28 -17.76
C GLY A 138 -55.44 16.11 -16.89
N PHE A 139 -55.87 15.04 -17.55
CA PHE A 139 -56.26 13.80 -16.87
C PHE A 139 -55.63 12.59 -17.54
N VAL A 140 -55.30 11.59 -16.73
CA VAL A 140 -54.66 10.34 -17.15
C VAL A 140 -55.72 9.39 -17.69
N GLU A 141 -55.67 9.11 -19.00
CA GLU A 141 -56.57 8.16 -19.65
C GLU A 141 -56.09 6.72 -19.50
N LYS A 142 -54.78 6.51 -19.61
CA LYS A 142 -54.18 5.18 -19.59
C LYS A 142 -52.79 5.24 -18.96
N VAL A 143 -52.51 4.28 -18.10
CA VAL A 143 -51.17 4.01 -17.58
C VAL A 143 -50.69 2.69 -18.17
N TYR A 144 -49.48 2.66 -18.72
CA TYR A 144 -48.87 1.45 -19.26
C TYR A 144 -48.42 0.54 -18.09
N PRO A 145 -48.22 -0.77 -18.30
CA PRO A 145 -47.86 -1.71 -17.23
C PRO A 145 -46.40 -1.52 -16.81
N LEU A 146 -46.15 -0.46 -16.05
CA LEU A 146 -44.85 -0.03 -15.56
C LEU A 146 -44.95 0.28 -14.07
N THR A 147 -43.90 -0.04 -13.33
CA THR A 147 -43.78 0.23 -11.90
C THR A 147 -42.36 0.63 -11.51
N ILE A 148 -42.20 1.02 -10.25
CA ILE A 148 -40.90 1.39 -9.69
C ILE A 148 -40.00 0.15 -9.70
N GLY A 149 -38.79 0.29 -10.21
CA GLY A 149 -37.81 -0.78 -10.39
C GLY A 149 -37.76 -1.35 -11.82
N ASP A 150 -38.73 -1.04 -12.68
CA ASP A 150 -38.70 -1.49 -14.07
C ASP A 150 -37.64 -0.75 -14.89
N HIS A 151 -36.95 -1.49 -15.75
CA HIS A 151 -36.05 -0.92 -16.76
C HIS A 151 -36.85 -0.49 -17.99
N VAL A 152 -36.66 0.76 -18.41
CA VAL A 152 -37.30 1.35 -19.58
C VAL A 152 -36.26 1.82 -20.58
N LYS A 153 -36.57 1.61 -21.85
CA LYS A 153 -35.78 2.17 -22.96
C LYS A 153 -36.30 3.53 -23.37
N LYS A 154 -35.45 4.35 -23.97
CA LYS A 154 -35.84 5.61 -24.61
C LYS A 154 -36.98 5.37 -25.59
N GLY A 155 -38.06 6.13 -25.44
CA GLY A 155 -39.28 6.04 -26.25
C GLY A 155 -40.34 5.09 -25.69
N THR A 156 -40.08 4.37 -24.60
CA THR A 156 -41.08 3.52 -23.94
C THR A 156 -42.26 4.38 -23.47
N PRO A 157 -43.51 4.05 -23.85
CA PRO A 157 -44.67 4.83 -23.44
C PRO A 157 -44.97 4.62 -21.95
N LEU A 158 -45.13 5.71 -21.21
CA LEU A 158 -45.37 5.70 -19.76
C LEU A 158 -46.85 5.83 -19.45
N ILE A 159 -47.48 6.89 -19.98
CA ILE A 159 -48.89 7.22 -19.78
C ILE A 159 -49.46 7.92 -21.02
N ASP A 160 -50.77 7.81 -21.20
CA ASP A 160 -51.55 8.64 -22.10
C ASP A 160 -52.37 9.64 -21.29
N ILE A 161 -52.29 10.92 -21.66
CA ILE A 161 -52.96 12.04 -21.01
C ILE A 161 -53.74 12.86 -22.02
N THR A 162 -54.84 13.45 -21.58
CA THR A 162 -55.59 14.42 -22.38
C THR A 162 -55.36 15.83 -21.85
N ILE A 163 -54.96 16.73 -22.76
CA ILE A 163 -54.58 18.11 -22.47
C ILE A 163 -55.52 19.05 -23.25
N PRO A 164 -56.50 19.68 -22.58
CA PRO A 164 -57.43 20.61 -23.23
C PRO A 164 -56.81 21.97 -23.60
N GLU A 165 -55.77 22.41 -22.88
CA GLU A 165 -55.20 23.77 -22.97
C GLU A 165 -54.79 24.17 -24.40
N TRP A 166 -54.38 23.22 -25.24
CA TRP A 166 -53.86 23.51 -26.58
C TRP A 166 -54.92 23.50 -27.68
N VAL A 167 -56.16 23.07 -27.40
CA VAL A 167 -57.19 22.85 -28.45
C VAL A 167 -57.54 24.14 -29.20
N GLU A 168 -57.63 25.26 -28.50
CA GLU A 168 -57.97 26.57 -29.08
C GLU A 168 -56.93 27.01 -30.14
N ALA A 169 -55.65 27.05 -29.76
CA ALA A 169 -54.57 27.42 -30.67
C ALA A 169 -54.39 26.42 -31.83
N GLN A 170 -54.67 25.13 -31.62
CA GLN A 170 -54.69 24.14 -32.70
C GLN A 170 -55.81 24.40 -33.71
N SER A 171 -57.01 24.73 -33.24
CA SER A 171 -58.14 25.07 -34.11
C SER A 171 -57.89 26.33 -34.94
N GLU A 172 -57.25 27.35 -34.34
CA GLU A 172 -56.84 28.57 -35.04
C GLU A 172 -55.82 28.27 -36.13
N PHE A 173 -54.84 27.41 -35.85
CA PHE A 173 -53.86 26.94 -36.83
C PHE A 173 -54.53 26.24 -38.02
N LEU A 174 -55.49 25.34 -37.76
CA LEU A 174 -56.21 24.61 -38.81
C LEU A 174 -57.08 25.53 -39.66
N LEU A 175 -57.73 26.52 -39.02
CA LEU A 175 -58.52 27.54 -39.71
C LEU A 175 -57.64 28.38 -40.64
N LEU A 176 -56.53 28.93 -40.13
CA LEU A 176 -55.59 29.73 -40.93
C LEU A 176 -54.95 28.91 -42.07
N SER A 177 -54.68 27.63 -41.83
CA SER A 177 -54.14 26.73 -42.86
C SER A 177 -55.18 26.40 -43.93
N GLY A 178 -56.48 26.38 -43.59
CA GLY A 178 -57.57 26.13 -44.53
C GLY A 178 -57.97 27.36 -45.35
N THR A 179 -57.89 28.56 -44.77
CA THR A 179 -58.29 29.82 -45.41
C THR A 179 -57.17 30.53 -46.19
N GLY A 180 -55.96 29.95 -46.21
CA GLY A 180 -54.81 30.52 -46.94
C GLY A 180 -54.11 31.65 -46.19
N GLY A 181 -54.05 31.57 -44.86
CA GLY A 181 -53.36 32.54 -44.00
C GLY A 181 -51.88 32.73 -44.37
N THR A 182 -51.34 33.91 -44.04
CA THR A 182 -49.95 34.25 -44.36
C THR A 182 -48.98 33.35 -43.59
N SER A 183 -47.86 32.96 -44.22
CA SER A 183 -46.82 32.13 -43.58
C SER A 183 -46.34 32.68 -42.23
N THR A 184 -46.30 34.00 -42.07
CA THR A 184 -45.94 34.66 -40.80
C THR A 184 -46.99 34.45 -39.70
N GLN A 185 -48.28 34.48 -40.03
CA GLN A 185 -49.38 34.23 -39.10
C GLN A 185 -49.35 32.77 -38.63
N ILE A 186 -49.19 31.83 -39.57
CA ILE A 186 -49.09 30.40 -39.27
C ILE A 186 -47.90 30.12 -38.34
N LYS A 187 -46.73 30.69 -38.64
CA LYS A 187 -45.55 30.57 -37.78
C LYS A 187 -45.79 31.15 -36.38
N GLY A 188 -46.50 32.28 -36.29
CA GLY A 188 -46.88 32.89 -35.01
C GLY A 188 -47.74 31.98 -34.14
N VAL A 189 -48.73 31.28 -34.72
CA VAL A 189 -49.58 30.33 -33.98
C VAL A 189 -48.77 29.09 -33.54
N LEU A 190 -47.91 28.57 -34.42
CA LEU A 190 -47.03 27.44 -34.09
C LEU A 190 -46.07 27.78 -32.94
N GLU A 191 -45.53 28.99 -32.94
CA GLU A 191 -44.65 29.45 -31.85
C GLU A 191 -45.43 29.62 -30.54
N ARG A 192 -46.69 30.10 -30.59
CA ARG A 192 -47.57 30.10 -29.40
C ARG A 192 -47.81 28.69 -28.87
N LEU A 193 -48.06 27.70 -29.73
CA LEU A 193 -48.22 26.29 -29.32
C LEU A 193 -46.94 25.74 -28.66
N ARG A 194 -45.77 26.03 -29.25
CA ARG A 194 -44.47 25.61 -28.71
C ARG A 194 -44.21 26.23 -27.33
N LEU A 195 -44.48 27.53 -27.18
CA LEU A 195 -44.33 28.26 -25.91
C LEU A 195 -45.37 27.84 -24.86
N ALA A 196 -46.56 27.42 -25.28
CA ALA A 196 -47.58 26.80 -24.41
C ALA A 196 -47.19 25.39 -23.94
N GLY A 197 -46.05 24.86 -24.40
CA GLY A 197 -45.48 23.59 -23.95
C GLY A 197 -45.90 22.37 -24.78
N MET A 198 -46.55 22.56 -25.93
CA MET A 198 -46.87 21.46 -26.83
C MET A 198 -45.57 20.86 -27.42
N PRO A 199 -45.33 19.54 -27.30
CA PRO A 199 -44.13 18.91 -27.86
C PRO A 199 -44.02 19.08 -29.38
N GLU A 200 -42.81 19.29 -29.90
CA GLU A 200 -42.60 19.50 -31.33
C GLU A 200 -43.04 18.32 -32.21
N GLU A 201 -42.89 17.09 -31.72
CA GLU A 201 -43.38 15.87 -32.39
C GLU A 201 -44.91 15.92 -32.59
N ASP A 202 -45.64 16.44 -31.61
CA ASP A 202 -47.10 16.53 -31.66
C ASP A 202 -47.57 17.73 -32.47
N ILE A 203 -46.79 18.83 -32.51
CA ILE A 203 -47.01 19.93 -33.46
C ILE A 203 -46.83 19.43 -34.90
N GLN A 204 -45.81 18.60 -35.17
CA GLN A 204 -45.63 17.98 -36.48
C GLN A 204 -46.78 17.03 -36.82
N ARG A 205 -47.28 16.27 -35.83
CA ARG A 205 -48.48 15.43 -35.99
C ARG A 205 -49.69 16.27 -36.42
N LEU A 206 -50.00 17.35 -35.71
CA LEU A 206 -51.06 18.31 -36.08
C LEU A 206 -50.92 18.81 -37.53
N ARG A 207 -49.70 19.18 -37.95
CA ARG A 207 -49.44 19.65 -39.33
C ARG A 207 -49.68 18.57 -40.37
N SER A 208 -49.27 17.34 -40.08
CA SER A 208 -49.35 16.21 -41.01
C SER A 208 -50.77 15.66 -41.15
N THR A 209 -51.49 15.49 -40.03
CA THR A 209 -52.83 14.90 -40.03
C THR A 209 -53.93 15.92 -40.27
N ARG A 210 -53.66 17.22 -40.04
CA ARG A 210 -54.64 18.30 -40.04
C ARG A 210 -55.82 18.05 -39.10
N THR A 211 -55.57 17.34 -38.00
CA THR A 211 -56.55 17.04 -36.96
C THR A 211 -56.09 17.55 -35.62
N ILE A 212 -57.02 18.06 -34.81
CA ILE A 212 -56.74 18.49 -33.44
C ILE A 212 -56.26 17.29 -32.62
N GLN A 213 -55.14 17.46 -31.93
CA GLN A 213 -54.58 16.49 -31.00
C GLN A 213 -55.06 16.83 -29.59
N THR A 214 -55.79 15.91 -28.98
CA THR A 214 -56.28 16.03 -27.58
C THR A 214 -55.56 15.08 -26.64
N ARG A 215 -55.18 13.90 -27.15
CA ARG A 215 -54.48 12.84 -26.42
C ARG A 215 -53.00 12.81 -26.77
N PHE A 216 -52.17 12.79 -25.73
CA PHE A 216 -50.71 12.80 -25.82
C PHE A 216 -50.13 11.63 -25.04
N THR A 217 -49.10 11.00 -25.59
CA THR A 217 -48.38 9.91 -24.92
C THR A 217 -47.07 10.44 -24.37
N ILE A 218 -46.91 10.43 -23.05
CA ILE A 218 -45.64 10.73 -22.41
C ILE A 218 -44.76 9.49 -22.46
N LYS A 219 -43.54 9.63 -22.99
CA LYS A 219 -42.56 8.55 -23.16
C LYS A 219 -41.32 8.77 -22.30
N ALA A 220 -40.58 7.69 -22.05
CA ALA A 220 -39.26 7.74 -21.42
C ALA A 220 -38.26 8.51 -22.33
N PRO A 221 -37.61 9.58 -21.84
CA PRO A 221 -36.68 10.38 -22.64
C PRO A 221 -35.27 9.77 -22.74
N ILE A 222 -34.92 8.87 -21.81
CA ILE A 222 -33.64 8.18 -21.71
C ILE A 222 -33.86 6.70 -21.39
N ASP A 223 -32.83 5.89 -21.61
CA ASP A 223 -32.75 4.52 -21.09
C ASP A 223 -32.41 4.55 -19.58
N GLY A 224 -33.02 3.68 -18.79
CA GLY A 224 -32.74 3.62 -17.34
C GLY A 224 -33.85 2.94 -16.54
N VAL A 225 -33.79 3.05 -15.22
CA VAL A 225 -34.76 2.45 -14.29
C VAL A 225 -35.69 3.50 -13.71
N ILE A 226 -36.97 3.15 -13.60
CA ILE A 226 -37.98 3.95 -12.93
C ILE A 226 -37.74 3.92 -11.42
N THR A 227 -37.45 5.07 -10.82
CA THR A 227 -37.21 5.23 -9.37
C THR A 227 -38.36 5.89 -8.62
N ALA A 228 -39.25 6.59 -9.34
CA ALA A 228 -40.51 7.09 -8.80
C ALA A 228 -41.58 7.04 -9.90
N PHE A 229 -42.81 6.65 -9.54
CA PHE A 229 -43.94 6.55 -10.47
C PHE A 229 -45.27 6.61 -9.71
N ASP A 230 -45.83 7.82 -9.60
CA ASP A 230 -46.95 8.10 -8.69
C ASP A 230 -48.29 8.33 -9.42
N LEU A 231 -48.44 7.80 -10.63
CA LEU A 231 -49.65 7.98 -11.43
C LEU A 231 -50.41 6.66 -11.64
N ARG A 232 -51.74 6.77 -11.54
CA ARG A 232 -52.70 5.71 -11.79
C ARG A 232 -53.77 6.21 -12.77
N THR A 233 -54.39 5.28 -13.49
CA THR A 233 -55.49 5.58 -14.40
C THR A 233 -56.62 6.30 -13.67
N GLY A 234 -57.14 7.37 -14.27
CA GLY A 234 -58.21 8.20 -13.70
C GLY A 234 -57.74 9.34 -12.80
N MET A 235 -56.44 9.50 -12.55
CA MET A 235 -55.91 10.65 -11.82
C MET A 235 -55.85 11.91 -12.69
N ASN A 236 -56.02 13.07 -12.06
CA ASN A 236 -55.66 14.35 -12.67
C ASN A 236 -54.14 14.56 -12.58
N ILE A 237 -53.58 15.07 -13.68
CA ILE A 237 -52.18 15.45 -13.80
C ILE A 237 -52.06 16.97 -13.83
N SER A 238 -51.05 17.47 -13.16
CA SER A 238 -50.72 18.90 -13.09
C SER A 238 -49.23 19.10 -13.35
N LYS A 239 -48.84 20.32 -13.73
CA LYS A 239 -47.44 20.67 -14.11
C LYS A 239 -46.41 20.37 -13.01
N ASP A 240 -46.80 20.37 -11.75
CA ASP A 240 -45.95 20.10 -10.58
C ASP A 240 -45.73 18.61 -10.31
N LYS A 241 -46.64 17.74 -10.77
CA LYS A 241 -46.57 16.30 -10.48
C LYS A 241 -45.52 15.59 -11.31
N VAL A 242 -44.72 14.77 -10.61
CA VAL A 242 -43.78 13.84 -11.25
C VAL A 242 -44.56 12.67 -11.85
N VAL A 243 -44.44 12.51 -13.16
CA VAL A 243 -44.96 11.35 -13.90
C VAL A 243 -44.10 10.13 -13.62
N ALA A 244 -42.80 10.29 -13.85
CA ALA A 244 -41.81 9.25 -13.66
C ALA A 244 -40.45 9.89 -13.36
N GLN A 245 -39.67 9.28 -12.48
CA GLN A 245 -38.25 9.57 -12.32
C GLN A 245 -37.46 8.42 -12.91
N ILE A 246 -36.62 8.70 -13.91
CA ILE A 246 -35.83 7.70 -14.61
C ILE A 246 -34.35 8.00 -14.37
N GLN A 247 -33.62 7.00 -13.89
CA GLN A 247 -32.19 7.08 -13.64
C GLN A 247 -31.44 6.06 -14.50
N GLY A 248 -30.45 6.53 -15.26
CA GLY A 248 -29.59 5.69 -16.06
C GLY A 248 -28.55 4.93 -15.24
N MET A 249 -28.12 3.79 -15.76
CA MET A 249 -27.09 2.92 -15.15
C MET A 249 -25.99 2.49 -16.12
N ASP A 250 -25.94 3.07 -17.32
CA ASP A 250 -24.82 2.89 -18.26
C ASP A 250 -24.40 4.25 -18.85
N PRO A 251 -23.22 4.78 -18.48
CA PRO A 251 -22.25 4.19 -17.55
C PRO A 251 -22.71 4.29 -16.09
N VAL A 252 -22.41 3.27 -15.27
CA VAL A 252 -22.77 3.25 -13.84
C VAL A 252 -21.75 4.00 -13.00
N TRP A 253 -22.15 4.48 -11.82
CA TRP A 253 -21.26 5.11 -10.88
C TRP A 253 -20.89 4.18 -9.73
N ILE A 254 -19.64 4.26 -9.30
CA ILE A 254 -19.13 3.60 -8.10
C ILE A 254 -18.50 4.67 -7.23
N SER A 255 -18.96 4.82 -5.99
CA SER A 255 -18.44 5.81 -5.05
C SER A 255 -17.70 5.10 -3.92
N ALA A 256 -16.39 5.31 -3.83
CA ALA A 256 -15.52 4.75 -2.81
C ALA A 256 -15.25 5.76 -1.69
N ALA A 257 -15.33 5.29 -0.44
CA ALA A 257 -15.14 6.10 0.75
C ALA A 257 -13.70 5.96 1.25
N VAL A 258 -12.84 6.89 0.87
CA VAL A 258 -11.40 6.88 1.20
C VAL A 258 -11.15 7.65 2.51
N PRO A 259 -10.60 7.03 3.58
CA PRO A 259 -10.27 7.76 4.80
C PRO A 259 -9.34 8.96 4.56
N GLU A 260 -9.60 10.08 5.23
CA GLU A 260 -8.78 11.30 5.08
C GLU A 260 -7.29 11.08 5.41
N SER A 261 -6.98 10.16 6.33
CA SER A 261 -5.61 9.83 6.73
C SER A 261 -4.77 9.26 5.60
N ILE A 262 -5.37 8.67 4.56
CA ILE A 262 -4.68 8.08 3.40
C ILE A 262 -4.92 8.88 2.11
N ALA A 263 -5.51 10.06 2.20
CA ALA A 263 -5.79 10.93 1.07
C ALA A 263 -4.56 11.22 0.20
N TYR A 264 -3.39 11.34 0.83
CA TYR A 264 -2.10 11.60 0.16
C TYR A 264 -1.67 10.48 -0.80
N LEU A 265 -2.27 9.29 -0.71
CA LEU A 265 -2.04 8.18 -1.64
C LEU A 265 -2.83 8.33 -2.95
N LEU A 266 -3.85 9.18 -2.98
CA LEU A 266 -4.61 9.47 -4.20
C LEU A 266 -3.85 10.49 -5.05
N LYS A 267 -3.23 9.99 -6.11
CA LYS A 267 -2.58 10.79 -7.16
C LYS A 267 -3.32 10.63 -8.47
N ASP A 268 -3.16 11.56 -9.40
CA ASP A 268 -3.75 11.46 -10.74
C ASP A 268 -3.25 10.22 -11.53
N THR A 269 -2.08 9.70 -11.16
CA THR A 269 -1.48 8.48 -11.74
C THR A 269 -1.94 7.19 -11.07
N SER A 270 -2.85 7.27 -10.10
CA SER A 270 -3.33 6.09 -9.37
C SER A 270 -4.11 5.16 -10.29
N GLN A 271 -3.90 3.86 -10.11
CA GLN A 271 -4.65 2.83 -10.80
C GLN A 271 -5.65 2.19 -9.85
N PHE A 272 -6.86 2.00 -10.38
CA PHE A 272 -7.99 1.47 -9.64
C PHE A 272 -8.42 0.14 -10.25
N GLU A 273 -8.50 -0.88 -9.41
CA GLU A 273 -9.07 -2.17 -9.76
C GLU A 273 -10.36 -2.35 -8.96
N ILE A 274 -11.46 -2.62 -9.66
CA ILE A 274 -12.77 -2.81 -9.03
C ILE A 274 -13.05 -4.31 -8.94
N SER A 275 -13.39 -4.76 -7.74
CA SER A 275 -13.89 -6.10 -7.48
C SER A 275 -15.30 -6.01 -6.91
N VAL A 276 -16.23 -6.79 -7.44
CA VAL A 276 -17.62 -6.87 -6.95
C VAL A 276 -17.88 -8.29 -6.49
N PRO A 277 -18.24 -8.53 -5.22
CA PRO A 277 -18.45 -9.89 -4.70
C PRO A 277 -19.50 -10.71 -5.46
N ALA A 278 -20.48 -10.04 -6.06
CA ALA A 278 -21.50 -10.68 -6.88
C ALA A 278 -20.93 -11.32 -8.17
N TYR A 279 -19.76 -10.85 -8.64
CA TYR A 279 -19.11 -11.36 -9.84
C TYR A 279 -17.57 -11.43 -9.66
N PRO A 280 -17.05 -12.43 -8.94
CA PRO A 280 -15.61 -12.54 -8.64
C PRO A 280 -14.72 -12.66 -9.88
N ASP A 281 -15.22 -13.29 -10.95
CA ASP A 281 -14.45 -13.58 -12.17
C ASP A 281 -14.49 -12.44 -13.20
N LYS A 282 -15.21 -11.34 -12.92
CA LYS A 282 -15.34 -10.20 -13.82
C LYS A 282 -14.50 -9.03 -13.35
N THR A 283 -13.67 -8.52 -14.25
CA THR A 283 -12.95 -7.27 -14.07
C THR A 283 -13.74 -6.12 -14.69
N PHE A 284 -13.92 -5.04 -13.93
CA PHE A 284 -14.58 -3.84 -14.41
C PHE A 284 -13.57 -2.74 -14.69
N HIS A 285 -13.58 -2.19 -15.90
CA HIS A 285 -12.67 -1.13 -16.28
C HIS A 285 -13.25 0.24 -15.93
N VAL A 286 -12.44 1.07 -15.28
CA VAL A 286 -12.78 2.46 -14.94
C VAL A 286 -12.56 3.34 -16.17
N GLU A 287 -13.61 3.98 -16.68
CA GLU A 287 -13.49 4.93 -17.80
C GLU A 287 -12.93 6.27 -17.32
N LYS A 288 -13.43 6.73 -16.17
CA LYS A 288 -13.08 8.01 -15.58
C LYS A 288 -13.26 7.93 -14.07
N TRP A 289 -12.43 8.65 -13.33
CA TRP A 289 -12.59 8.81 -11.89
C TRP A 289 -12.26 10.24 -11.47
N ASN A 290 -12.92 10.69 -10.42
CA ASN A 290 -12.79 12.03 -9.88
C ASN A 290 -12.84 11.98 -8.35
N ILE A 291 -11.98 12.75 -7.70
CA ILE A 291 -12.08 13.01 -6.26
C ILE A 291 -13.09 14.14 -6.09
N LEU A 292 -14.13 13.93 -5.29
CA LEU A 292 -15.09 14.99 -5.00
C LEU A 292 -14.44 16.05 -4.09
N PRO A 293 -14.79 17.34 -4.28
CA PRO A 293 -14.17 18.44 -3.52
C PRO A 293 -14.57 18.45 -2.03
N SER A 294 -15.64 17.75 -1.67
CA SER A 294 -16.17 17.69 -0.30
C SER A 294 -15.86 16.34 0.36
N VAL A 295 -15.47 16.40 1.64
CA VAL A 295 -15.37 15.24 2.53
C VAL A 295 -16.73 14.98 3.15
N ASP A 296 -17.11 13.71 3.31
CA ASP A 296 -18.25 13.34 4.15
C ASP A 296 -17.88 13.58 5.63
N GLN A 297 -18.59 14.52 6.26
CA GLN A 297 -18.33 14.93 7.65
C GLN A 297 -18.74 13.86 8.67
N THR A 298 -19.67 12.98 8.33
CA THR A 298 -20.15 11.90 9.21
C THR A 298 -19.14 10.77 9.24
N THR A 299 -18.59 10.40 8.09
CA THR A 299 -17.64 9.27 7.99
C THR A 299 -16.17 9.69 7.98
N ARG A 300 -15.86 10.99 7.85
CA ARG A 300 -14.49 11.52 7.66
C ARG A 300 -13.78 10.89 6.47
N THR A 301 -14.52 10.70 5.37
CA THR A 301 -14.01 10.09 4.14
C THR A 301 -14.12 11.02 2.94
N LEU A 302 -13.07 11.02 2.11
CA LEU A 302 -13.10 11.55 0.76
C LEU A 302 -13.91 10.63 -0.13
N GLN A 303 -14.76 11.21 -0.95
CA GLN A 303 -15.56 10.47 -1.91
C GLN A 303 -14.84 10.43 -3.26
N VAL A 304 -14.38 9.25 -3.64
CA VAL A 304 -13.81 9.02 -4.98
C VAL A 304 -14.90 8.40 -5.84
N ARG A 305 -15.35 9.15 -6.85
CA ARG A 305 -16.40 8.72 -7.78
C ARG A 305 -15.75 8.17 -9.05
N LEU A 306 -16.10 6.94 -9.40
CA LEU A 306 -15.66 6.24 -10.59
C LEU A 306 -16.84 6.02 -11.52
N GLN A 307 -16.60 6.16 -12.82
CA GLN A 307 -17.53 5.87 -13.90
C GLN A 307 -17.07 4.60 -14.61
N VAL A 308 -17.98 3.63 -14.72
CA VAL A 308 -17.70 2.27 -15.19
C VAL A 308 -18.72 1.90 -16.25
N SER A 309 -18.25 1.37 -17.40
CA SER A 309 -19.16 0.87 -18.43
C SER A 309 -19.95 -0.33 -17.91
N ASN A 310 -21.27 -0.33 -18.13
CA ASN A 310 -22.16 -1.36 -17.61
C ASN A 310 -23.20 -1.80 -18.65
N LYS A 311 -22.76 -2.01 -19.89
CA LYS A 311 -23.63 -2.40 -21.03
C LYS A 311 -24.40 -3.70 -20.81
N ASP A 312 -23.80 -4.62 -20.05
CA ASP A 312 -24.41 -5.92 -19.73
C ASP A 312 -25.30 -5.87 -18.47
N GLU A 313 -25.44 -4.69 -17.84
CA GLU A 313 -26.25 -4.45 -16.63
C GLU A 313 -25.90 -5.38 -15.44
N PHE A 314 -24.65 -5.84 -15.36
CA PHE A 314 -24.18 -6.67 -14.24
C PHE A 314 -24.15 -5.87 -12.94
N LEU A 315 -23.63 -4.64 -12.98
CA LEU A 315 -23.50 -3.76 -11.84
C LEU A 315 -24.86 -3.11 -11.53
N LYS A 316 -25.55 -3.65 -10.52
CA LYS A 316 -26.83 -3.08 -10.07
C LYS A 316 -26.60 -2.03 -8.99
N PRO A 317 -27.21 -0.84 -9.09
CA PRO A 317 -27.20 0.14 -8.01
C PRO A 317 -27.67 -0.46 -6.67
N GLY A 318 -26.96 -0.11 -5.60
CA GLY A 318 -27.13 -0.72 -4.27
C GLY A 318 -26.19 -1.90 -3.98
N MET A 319 -25.44 -2.40 -4.97
CA MET A 319 -24.40 -3.40 -4.72
C MET A 319 -23.19 -2.80 -4.00
N ASN A 320 -22.55 -3.63 -3.19
CA ASN A 320 -21.23 -3.34 -2.62
C ASN A 320 -20.15 -3.61 -3.67
N ALA A 321 -19.14 -2.75 -3.71
CA ALA A 321 -17.94 -2.91 -4.50
C ALA A 321 -16.71 -2.68 -3.63
N TYR A 322 -15.58 -3.26 -4.02
CA TYR A 322 -14.29 -3.03 -3.41
C TYR A 322 -13.37 -2.40 -4.43
N LEU A 323 -12.81 -1.27 -4.06
CA LEU A 323 -11.85 -0.53 -4.85
C LEU A 323 -10.46 -0.83 -4.32
N LYS A 324 -9.65 -1.52 -5.11
CA LYS A 324 -8.24 -1.71 -4.82
C LYS A 324 -7.45 -0.57 -5.45
N LEU A 325 -6.95 0.32 -4.60
CA LEU A 325 -6.07 1.42 -4.97
C LEU A 325 -4.64 0.90 -5.02
N ASN A 326 -3.99 1.02 -6.17
CA ASN A 326 -2.57 0.75 -6.34
C ASN A 326 -1.85 2.06 -6.71
N THR A 327 -0.96 2.53 -5.84
CA THR A 327 -0.20 3.77 -6.04
C THR A 327 1.28 3.55 -5.79
N LYS A 328 2.13 4.22 -6.56
CA LYS A 328 3.59 4.23 -6.35
C LYS A 328 4.02 5.47 -5.55
N SER A 329 4.93 5.26 -4.60
CA SER A 329 5.64 6.34 -3.91
C SER A 329 6.63 7.04 -4.84
N GLN A 330 7.24 8.12 -4.35
CA GLN A 330 8.51 8.60 -4.92
C GLN A 330 9.63 7.56 -4.66
N GLU A 331 10.73 7.65 -5.39
CA GLU A 331 11.89 6.79 -5.14
C GLU A 331 12.44 7.01 -3.74
N MET A 332 12.65 5.91 -3.01
CA MET A 332 13.20 5.89 -1.66
C MET A 332 14.01 4.61 -1.44
N LEU A 333 14.73 4.54 -0.33
CA LEU A 333 15.42 3.30 0.06
C LEU A 333 14.39 2.30 0.59
N LEU A 334 14.43 1.08 0.08
CA LEU A 334 13.51 0.02 0.43
C LEU A 334 14.26 -1.09 1.17
N ILE A 335 13.67 -1.53 2.27
CA ILE A 335 14.08 -2.72 3.01
C ILE A 335 12.87 -3.58 3.35
N PRO A 336 13.04 -4.89 3.54
CA PRO A 336 11.97 -5.72 4.09
C PRO A 336 11.53 -5.21 5.46
N SER A 337 10.21 -5.14 5.70
CA SER A 337 9.67 -4.65 6.97
C SER A 337 10.12 -5.50 8.16
N GLN A 338 10.42 -6.77 7.93
CA GLN A 338 10.98 -7.70 8.92
C GLN A 338 12.37 -7.29 9.45
N ALA A 339 13.11 -6.43 8.73
CA ALA A 339 14.42 -5.94 9.15
C ALA A 339 14.34 -4.73 10.10
N VAL A 340 13.16 -4.12 10.22
CA VAL A 340 12.93 -2.94 11.06
C VAL A 340 12.60 -3.37 12.48
N ILE A 341 13.33 -2.83 13.45
CA ILE A 341 13.00 -2.93 14.87
C ILE A 341 12.43 -1.59 15.31
N ASP A 342 11.15 -1.59 15.69
CA ASP A 342 10.47 -0.42 16.23
C ASP A 342 10.14 -0.63 17.72
N THR A 343 10.67 0.24 18.57
CA THR A 343 10.43 0.24 20.02
C THR A 343 9.41 1.30 20.44
N GLY A 344 8.80 2.00 19.48
CA GLY A 344 7.93 3.16 19.68
C GLY A 344 8.67 4.47 19.96
N LYS A 345 9.88 4.41 20.55
CA LYS A 345 10.74 5.59 20.80
C LYS A 345 11.82 5.76 19.75
N GLU A 346 12.34 4.65 19.25
CA GLU A 346 13.38 4.61 18.23
C GLU A 346 13.08 3.48 17.22
N GLN A 347 13.43 3.76 15.97
CA GLN A 347 13.41 2.80 14.87
C GLN A 347 14.85 2.53 14.43
N ARG A 348 15.20 1.26 14.30
CA ARG A 348 16.56 0.84 13.97
C ARG A 348 16.59 -0.44 13.14
N VAL A 349 17.73 -0.67 12.51
CA VAL A 349 18.05 -1.90 11.77
C VAL A 349 19.43 -2.39 12.15
N ILE A 350 19.69 -3.67 11.93
CA ILE A 350 21.04 -4.23 12.04
C ILE A 350 21.65 -4.36 10.64
N THR A 351 22.72 -3.61 10.40
CA THR A 351 23.52 -3.71 9.17
C THR A 351 24.69 -4.66 9.34
N VAL A 352 25.17 -5.23 8.24
CA VAL A 352 26.39 -6.04 8.18
C VAL A 352 27.45 -5.25 7.43
N ASP A 353 28.60 -5.02 8.05
CA ASP A 353 29.74 -4.38 7.41
C ASP A 353 30.54 -5.35 6.52
N ASP A 354 31.55 -4.83 5.82
CA ASP A 354 32.39 -5.62 4.91
C ASP A 354 33.24 -6.67 5.64
N GLU A 355 33.43 -6.54 6.97
CA GLU A 355 34.16 -7.48 7.83
C GLU A 355 33.25 -8.53 8.47
N GLY A 356 31.94 -8.48 8.19
CA GLY A 356 30.91 -9.38 8.74
C GLY A 356 30.47 -9.03 10.17
N LYS A 357 30.78 -7.82 10.67
CA LYS A 357 30.29 -7.33 11.96
C LYS A 357 28.87 -6.79 11.82
N PHE A 358 28.07 -6.98 12.85
CA PHE A 358 26.70 -6.48 12.95
C PHE A 358 26.70 -5.11 13.60
N VAL A 359 26.29 -4.08 12.88
CA VAL A 359 26.26 -2.69 13.37
C VAL A 359 24.82 -2.21 13.42
N PRO A 360 24.28 -1.87 14.60
CA PRO A 360 22.94 -1.31 14.70
C PRO A 360 22.96 0.15 14.20
N LYS A 361 22.03 0.50 13.31
CA LYS A 361 21.88 1.87 12.78
C LYS A 361 20.46 2.37 13.04
N GLN A 362 20.35 3.62 13.50
CA GLN A 362 19.07 4.30 13.62
C GLN A 362 18.55 4.69 12.24
N ILE A 363 17.26 4.50 12.01
CA ILE A 363 16.58 4.82 10.76
C ILE A 363 15.31 5.62 11.01
N HIS A 364 14.84 6.29 9.96
CA HIS A 364 13.52 6.90 9.95
C HIS A 364 12.66 6.24 8.87
N VAL A 365 11.65 5.47 9.28
CA VAL A 365 10.68 4.88 8.36
C VAL A 365 9.65 5.93 7.99
N LEU A 366 9.46 6.18 6.70
CA LEU A 366 8.42 7.07 6.22
C LEU A 366 7.08 6.33 6.12
N HIS A 367 7.09 5.16 5.48
CA HIS A 367 5.89 4.39 5.20
C HIS A 367 6.22 2.89 5.08
N GLU A 368 5.20 2.06 5.27
CA GLU A 368 5.29 0.60 5.11
C GLU A 368 4.14 0.11 4.21
N SER A 369 4.45 -0.76 3.24
CA SER A 369 3.44 -1.42 2.43
C SER A 369 3.96 -2.70 1.79
N GLN A 370 3.09 -3.70 1.62
CA GLN A 370 3.42 -4.98 0.96
C GLN A 370 4.72 -5.64 1.48
N GLN A 371 4.94 -5.66 2.80
CA GLN A 371 6.13 -6.23 3.46
C GLN A 371 7.45 -5.49 3.15
N GLN A 372 7.37 -4.28 2.62
CA GLN A 372 8.50 -3.40 2.40
C GLN A 372 8.30 -2.11 3.18
N SER A 373 9.39 -1.60 3.77
CA SER A 373 9.41 -0.34 4.49
C SER A 373 10.28 0.66 3.71
N GLY A 374 9.70 1.82 3.45
CA GLY A 374 10.33 2.95 2.80
C GLY A 374 11.09 3.82 3.81
N ILE A 375 12.39 3.95 3.63
CA ILE A 375 13.30 4.63 4.55
C ILE A 375 13.58 6.04 4.06
N GLY A 376 13.36 7.02 4.93
CA GLY A 376 13.63 8.43 4.68
C GLY A 376 15.09 8.81 4.94
N SER A 377 15.70 8.23 5.96
CA SER A 377 17.11 8.47 6.31
C SER A 377 17.68 7.36 7.20
N GLY A 378 19.02 7.28 7.29
CA GLY A 378 19.75 6.37 8.17
C GLY A 378 20.45 5.19 7.49
N LEU A 379 20.22 4.99 6.18
CA LEU A 379 20.84 3.93 5.38
C LEU A 379 21.36 4.47 4.05
N ASN A 380 22.28 3.73 3.45
CA ASN A 380 22.76 3.95 2.09
C ASN A 380 22.30 2.82 1.17
N GLU A 381 22.23 3.10 -0.13
CA GLU A 381 21.97 2.07 -1.13
C GLU A 381 23.14 1.08 -1.17
N GLY A 382 22.83 -0.22 -1.22
CA GLY A 382 23.82 -1.29 -1.19
C GLY A 382 24.20 -1.79 0.22
N ASP A 383 23.83 -1.06 1.29
CA ASP A 383 23.99 -1.55 2.66
C ASP A 383 23.31 -2.93 2.82
N THR A 384 23.88 -3.82 3.62
CA THR A 384 23.31 -5.15 3.85
C THR A 384 22.59 -5.17 5.21
N VAL A 385 21.28 -5.44 5.21
CA VAL A 385 20.45 -5.49 6.44
C VAL A 385 20.07 -6.93 6.80
N VAL A 386 19.97 -7.21 8.09
CA VAL A 386 19.54 -8.51 8.61
C VAL A 386 18.01 -8.60 8.61
N VAL A 387 17.47 -9.66 8.00
CA VAL A 387 16.01 -9.87 7.83
C VAL A 387 15.50 -11.04 8.68
N SER A 388 16.36 -12.00 9.02
CA SER A 388 16.01 -13.16 9.85
C SER A 388 17.04 -13.38 10.95
N GLY A 389 16.60 -13.82 12.14
CA GLY A 389 17.44 -13.91 13.34
C GLY A 389 17.62 -12.59 14.08
N LEU A 390 16.90 -11.53 13.68
CA LEU A 390 17.06 -10.15 14.16
C LEU A 390 17.00 -10.03 15.69
N PHE A 391 16.08 -10.73 16.35
CA PHE A 391 15.89 -10.65 17.80
C PHE A 391 17.12 -11.08 18.60
N LEU A 392 17.78 -12.18 18.22
CA LEU A 392 18.94 -12.68 18.96
C LEU A 392 20.16 -11.79 18.73
N ILE A 393 20.37 -11.33 17.50
CA ILE A 393 21.46 -10.41 17.16
C ILE A 393 21.26 -9.07 17.86
N ASP A 394 20.03 -8.57 17.91
CA ASP A 394 19.70 -7.33 18.62
C ASP A 394 19.84 -7.46 20.14
N SER A 395 19.47 -8.63 20.69
CA SER A 395 19.67 -8.92 22.11
C SER A 395 21.16 -8.94 22.46
N GLU A 396 21.98 -9.59 21.64
CA GLU A 396 23.44 -9.60 21.79
C GLU A 396 24.04 -8.19 21.63
N ALA A 397 23.52 -7.41 20.67
CA ALA A 397 23.90 -6.02 20.47
C ALA A 397 23.60 -5.14 21.69
N ASN A 398 22.49 -5.42 22.38
CA ASN A 398 22.10 -4.71 23.58
C ASN A 398 22.99 -5.11 24.77
N ILE A 399 23.25 -6.41 24.96
CA ILE A 399 24.10 -6.94 26.04
C ILE A 399 25.54 -6.44 25.92
N THR A 400 26.08 -6.41 24.70
CA THR A 400 27.45 -5.94 24.42
C THR A 400 27.58 -4.41 24.41
N GLY A 401 26.49 -3.67 24.64
CA GLY A 401 26.48 -2.21 24.71
C GLY A 401 26.65 -1.51 23.36
N ALA A 402 26.46 -2.20 22.24
CA ALA A 402 26.53 -1.59 20.91
C ALA A 402 25.40 -0.57 20.67
N LEU A 403 24.20 -0.81 21.23
CA LEU A 403 23.08 0.13 21.15
C LEU A 403 23.39 1.45 21.88
N GLU A 404 24.02 1.40 23.05
CA GLU A 404 24.40 2.61 23.79
C GLU A 404 25.49 3.41 23.08
N ARG A 405 26.44 2.73 22.43
CA ARG A 405 27.47 3.35 21.59
C ARG A 405 26.88 4.02 20.35
N MET A 406 25.85 3.42 19.74
CA MET A 406 25.10 4.04 18.63
C MET A 406 24.42 5.34 19.08
N ARG A 407 23.79 5.35 20.26
CA ARG A 407 23.09 6.54 20.80
C ARG A 407 24.06 7.67 21.20
N HIS A 408 25.29 7.34 21.59
CA HIS A 408 26.31 8.30 22.05
C HIS A 408 27.65 8.12 21.32
N PRO A 409 27.76 8.55 20.06
CA PRO A 409 28.99 8.40 19.26
C PRO A 409 30.17 9.28 19.73
N GLU A 410 29.94 10.29 20.58
CA GLU A 410 30.97 11.24 21.06
C GLU A 410 30.95 11.37 22.60
N LYS A 411 31.87 10.67 23.28
CA LYS A 411 32.31 11.04 24.65
C LYS A 411 33.68 10.48 25.02
N THR A 412 34.62 10.39 24.08
CA THR A 412 35.96 9.85 24.36
C THR A 412 37.12 10.76 23.94
N GLU A 413 36.89 11.89 23.27
CA GLU A 413 37.93 12.88 23.00
C GLU A 413 37.75 14.14 23.86
N SER A 414 38.11 14.08 25.16
CA SER A 414 38.52 15.26 25.95
C SER A 414 38.80 14.88 27.42
N SER A 415 39.89 14.17 27.66
CA SER A 415 40.52 14.21 28.99
C SER A 415 42.00 13.84 28.89
N MET A 416 42.84 14.81 28.52
CA MET A 416 44.24 14.83 28.94
C MET A 416 44.38 15.87 30.06
N PRO A 417 44.92 15.54 31.23
CA PRO A 417 45.15 16.51 32.29
C PRO A 417 46.44 17.26 31.99
N ALA A 418 46.38 18.58 31.87
CA ALA A 418 47.57 19.42 31.89
C ALA A 418 48.05 19.56 33.35
N MET A 419 49.25 19.05 33.62
CA MET A 419 49.98 19.26 34.87
C MET A 419 50.36 20.74 35.05
N SER A 420 50.36 21.13 36.33
CA SER A 420 50.67 22.40 36.96
C SER A 420 52.07 22.98 36.68
N ASP A 421 52.19 24.30 36.59
CA ASP A 421 52.94 25.08 37.59
C ASP A 421 52.59 26.59 37.59
N GLN A 422 52.54 27.15 38.80
CA GLN A 422 52.22 28.53 39.21
C GLN A 422 53.42 29.51 39.05
N PRO A 423 53.45 30.74 39.61
CA PRO A 423 52.51 31.90 39.55
C PRO A 423 53.26 33.26 39.37
N VAL A 424 52.63 34.33 38.85
CA VAL A 424 53.06 35.72 39.17
C VAL A 424 51.90 36.73 39.11
N ASN A 425 51.48 37.16 40.32
CA ASN A 425 51.25 38.53 40.81
C ASN A 425 50.66 39.68 39.95
N MET A 426 49.63 40.31 40.57
CA MET A 426 49.32 41.76 40.64
C MET A 426 49.16 42.59 39.35
N HIS A 427 47.96 43.14 39.11
CA HIS A 427 47.69 44.57 39.36
C HIS A 427 46.20 44.94 39.32
N SER A 428 45.87 45.98 40.08
CA SER A 428 44.55 46.53 40.40
C SER A 428 43.83 47.24 39.25
N GLY A 429 42.50 47.23 39.28
CA GLY A 429 41.65 48.19 38.56
C GLY A 429 40.66 48.84 39.53
N HIS A 430 40.81 50.15 39.70
CA HIS A 430 39.86 51.07 40.32
C HIS A 430 38.55 51.15 39.53
#